data_AF-A0A7T5JH26-F1
#
_entry.id   AF-A0A7T5JH26-F1
#
_cell.length_a   1.000
_cell.length_b   1.000
_cell.length_c   1.000
_cell.angle_alpha   90.00
_cell.angle_beta   90.00
_cell.angle_gamma   90.00
#
_symmetry.space_group_name_H-M   'P 1'
#
loop_
_entity.id
_entity.type
_entity.pdbx_description
1 polymer ?
#
loop_
_entity_poly.entity_id
_entity_poly.type
_entity_poly.pdbx_seq_one_letter_code
_entity_poly.pdbx_strand_id
1 'polypeptide(L)' 'MPYNPRSRDNLKPRKRYYEEAKKRHEVMVTPEGWDGFKALATAHGLSASELIEQLGRGLIEIEGTQDDGRRDEG' A
#
# COMPACT_ATOMS: atom_id res chain seq x y z
N MET A 1 -24.78 8.35 -22.68
CA MET A 1 -24.31 7.83 -21.38
C MET A 1 -25.16 8.46 -20.28
N PRO A 2 -25.78 7.71 -19.35
CA PRO A 2 -26.58 8.32 -18.30
C PRO A 2 -25.67 9.02 -17.28
N TYR A 3 -25.91 10.31 -17.07
CA TYR A 3 -25.25 11.14 -16.07
C TYR A 3 -25.62 10.64 -14.67
N ASN A 4 -24.64 10.24 -13.86
CA ASN A 4 -24.86 9.91 -12.46
C ASN A 4 -24.80 11.21 -11.62
N PRO A 5 -25.92 11.69 -11.07
CA PRO A 5 -25.98 12.98 -10.37
C PRO A 5 -25.11 13.03 -9.10
N ARG A 6 -24.72 11.87 -8.55
CA ARG A 6 -23.84 11.78 -7.37
C ARG A 6 -22.34 11.88 -7.68
N SER A 7 -21.96 12.00 -8.96
CA SER A 7 -20.55 12.12 -9.37
C SER A 7 -19.88 13.36 -8.76
N ARG A 8 -20.64 14.45 -8.60
CA ARG A 8 -20.17 15.71 -7.99
C ARG A 8 -19.90 15.59 -6.49
N ASP A 9 -20.63 14.72 -5.78
CA ASP A 9 -20.49 14.56 -4.33
C ASP A 9 -19.27 13.71 -3.94
N ASN A 10 -18.80 12.86 -4.86
CA ASN A 10 -17.57 12.07 -4.69
C ASN A 10 -16.29 12.85 -5.03
N LEU A 11 -16.41 14.05 -5.61
CA LEU A 11 -15.30 15.00 -5.83
C LEU A 11 -15.00 15.79 -4.55
N LYS A 12 -14.83 15.10 -3.41
CA LYS A 12 -14.21 15.74 -2.25
C LYS A 12 -12.70 15.79 -2.51
N PRO A 13 -12.05 16.96 -2.46
CA PRO A 13 -10.60 17.02 -2.46
C PRO A 13 -10.12 16.17 -1.30
N ARG A 14 -9.48 15.03 -1.60
CA ARG A 14 -8.84 14.24 -0.56
C ARG A 14 -7.85 15.17 0.11
N LYS A 15 -8.03 15.40 1.42
CA LYS A 15 -7.10 16.20 2.22
C LYS A 15 -5.71 15.64 1.94
N ARG A 16 -4.77 16.50 1.52
CA ARG A 16 -3.40 16.05 1.35
C ARG A 16 -2.89 15.66 2.73
N TYR A 17 -2.65 14.36 2.93
CA TYR A 17 -2.12 13.85 4.20
C TYR A 17 -0.65 14.27 4.40
N TYR A 18 0.04 14.66 3.32
CA TYR A 18 1.44 15.08 3.29
C TYR A 18 1.62 16.32 2.39
N GLU A 19 2.77 16.99 2.49
CA GLU A 19 3.07 18.23 1.76
C GLU A 19 3.12 18.06 0.23
N GLU A 20 3.35 16.84 -0.25
CA GLU A 20 3.38 16.49 -1.68
C GLU A 20 2.06 15.86 -2.17
N ALA A 21 1.71 16.12 -3.44
CA ALA A 21 0.65 15.38 -4.13
C ALA A 21 1.12 13.98 -4.53
N LYS A 22 0.30 12.96 -4.25
CA LYS A 22 0.57 11.58 -4.67
C LYS A 22 0.68 11.47 -6.20
N LYS A 23 1.68 10.73 -6.67
CA LYS A 23 1.84 10.33 -8.07
C LYS A 23 1.58 8.83 -8.22
N ARG A 24 1.26 8.38 -9.44
CA ARG A 24 1.07 6.95 -9.72
C ARG A 24 2.42 6.28 -9.90
N HIS A 25 2.62 5.18 -9.19
CA HIS A 25 3.76 4.28 -9.34
C HIS A 25 3.23 2.88 -9.60
N GLU A 26 3.93 2.10 -10.43
CA GLU A 26 3.52 0.74 -10.79
C GLU A 26 4.60 -0.26 -10.34
N VAL A 27 4.15 -1.39 -9.80
CA VAL A 27 5.00 -2.49 -9.34
C VAL A 27 4.47 -3.80 -9.89
N MET A 28 5.38 -4.71 -10.25
CA MET A 28 5.03 -6.06 -10.69
C MET A 28 5.23 -7.02 -9.51
N VAL A 29 4.17 -7.74 -9.16
CA VAL A 29 4.16 -8.71 -8.06
C VAL A 29 3.32 -9.91 -8.47
N THR A 30 3.55 -11.06 -7.83
CA THR A 30 2.69 -12.24 -8.02
C THR A 30 1.30 -12.00 -7.42
N PRO A 31 0.26 -12.75 -7.84
CA PRO A 31 -1.05 -12.69 -7.22
C PRO A 31 -1.00 -12.94 -5.70
N GLU A 32 -0.24 -13.96 -5.28
CA GLU A 32 -0.04 -14.30 -3.87
C GLU A 32 0.62 -13.14 -3.09
N GLY A 33 1.68 -12.55 -3.63
CA GLY A 33 2.34 -11.41 -3.01
C GLY A 33 1.41 -10.20 -2.87
N TRP A 34 0.56 -9.95 -3.87
CA TRP A 34 -0.44 -8.87 -3.81
C TRP A 34 -1.54 -9.14 -2.78
N ASP A 35 -2.02 -10.39 -2.69
CA ASP A 35 -3.04 -10.77 -1.72
C ASP A 35 -2.52 -10.70 -0.28
N GLY A 36 -1.30 -11.19 -0.04
CA GLY A 36 -0.60 -11.03 1.24
C GLY A 36 -0.42 -9.56 1.62
N PHE A 37 -0.02 -8.71 0.66
CA PHE A 37 0.13 -7.28 0.89
C PHE A 37 -1.19 -6.59 1.28
N LYS A 38 -2.30 -6.93 0.60
CA LYS A 38 -3.63 -6.41 0.97
C LYS A 38 -4.08 -6.89 2.35
N ALA A 39 -3.81 -8.14 2.70
CA ALA A 39 -4.12 -8.68 4.01
C ALA A 39 -3.36 -7.92 5.11
N LEU A 40 -2.07 -7.65 4.90
CA LEU A 40 -1.25 -6.85 5.81
C LEU A 40 -1.83 -5.43 5.95
N ALA A 41 -2.12 -4.74 4.85
CA ALA A 41 -2.73 -3.42 4.91
C ALA A 41 -4.03 -3.41 5.72
N THR A 42 -4.88 -4.42 5.52
CA THR A 42 -6.14 -4.59 6.26
C THR A 42 -5.91 -4.80 7.75
N ALA A 43 -4.91 -5.60 8.13
CA ALA A 43 -4.56 -5.82 9.53
C ALA A 43 -4.13 -4.53 10.26
N HIS A 44 -3.53 -3.59 9.53
CA HIS A 44 -3.19 -2.26 10.04
C HIS A 44 -4.32 -1.22 9.91
N GLY A 45 -5.49 -1.60 9.40
CA GLY A 45 -6.60 -0.66 9.14
C GLY A 45 -6.32 0.34 8.01
N LEU A 46 -5.39 0.00 7.12
CA LEU A 46 -4.91 0.86 6.03
C LEU A 46 -5.34 0.33 4.66
N SER A 47 -5.30 1.22 3.67
CA SER A 47 -5.29 0.77 2.27
C SER A 47 -3.89 0.34 1.85
N ALA A 48 -3.79 -0.49 0.82
CA ALA A 48 -2.51 -0.92 0.24
C ALA A 48 -1.56 0.27 -0.05
N SER A 49 -2.10 1.35 -0.62
CA SER A 49 -1.30 2.54 -0.96
C SER A 49 -0.94 3.41 0.26
N GLU A 50 -1.74 3.39 1.32
CA GLU A 50 -1.37 4.04 2.59
C GLU A 50 -0.29 3.26 3.33
N LEU A 51 -0.35 1.92 3.28
CA LEU A 51 0.71 1.09 3.83
C LEU A 51 2.05 1.35 3.12
N ILE A 52 2.08 1.40 1.78
CA ILE A 52 3.29 1.76 1.01
C ILE A 52 3.82 3.14 1.42
N GLU A 53 2.93 4.13 1.55
CA GLU A 53 3.32 5.49 1.93
C GLU A 53 3.93 5.54 3.34
N GLN A 54 3.33 4.85 4.30
CA GLN A 54 3.82 4.82 5.68
C GLN A 54 5.14 4.05 5.81
N LEU A 55 5.30 2.94 5.08
CA LEU A 55 6.56 2.20 4.99
C LEU A 55 7.68 3.08 4.41
N GLY A 56 7.43 3.74 3.27
CA GLY A 56 8.42 4.60 2.62
C GLY A 56 8.80 5.84 3.43
N ARG A 57 7.99 6.22 4.42
CA ARG A 57 8.23 7.33 5.35
C ARG A 57 8.78 6.89 6.71
N GLY A 58 8.95 5.60 6.95
CA GLY A 58 9.41 5.07 8.25
C GLY A 58 8.39 5.23 9.38
N LEU A 59 7.10 5.34 9.06
CA LEU A 59 6.01 5.38 10.04
C LEU A 59 5.53 3.97 10.44
N ILE A 60 5.77 3.00 9.56
CA ILE A 60 5.65 1.57 9.83
C ILE A 60 6.99 0.96 9.50
N GLU A 61 7.48 0.10 10.38
CA GLU A 61 8.73 -0.62 10.21
C GLU A 61 8.43 -2.08 9.84
N ILE A 62 9.26 -2.64 8.96
CA ILE A 62 9.28 -4.08 8.72
C ILE A 62 10.31 -4.64 9.69
N GLU A 63 9.86 -5.24 10.78
CA GLU A 63 10.76 -5.96 11.68
C GLU A 63 11.33 -7.16 10.94
N GLY A 64 12.65 -7.15 10.72
CA GLY A 64 13.33 -8.21 10.00
C GLY A 64 13.37 -9.48 10.82
N THR A 65 12.72 -10.55 10.36
CA THR A 65 13.22 -11.92 10.54
C THR A 65 12.61 -12.84 9.49
N GLN A 66 13.38 -13.15 8.45
CA GLN A 66 13.57 -14.53 7.99
C GLN A 66 15.05 -14.65 7.61
N ASP A 67 15.87 -15.01 8.60
CA ASP A 67 17.15 -15.67 8.36
C ASP A 67 16.81 -17.04 7.77
N ASP A 68 16.74 -17.15 6.44
CA ASP A 68 16.71 -18.44 5.78
C ASP A 68 18.13 -19.00 5.87
N GLY A 69 18.46 -19.60 7.01
CA GLY A 69 19.78 -20.15 7.29
C GLY A 69 20.18 -21.29 6.34
N ARG A 70 20.40 -21.00 5.05
CA ARG A 70 21.21 -21.78 4.13
C ARG A 70 22.65 -21.70 4.58
N ARG A 71 22.93 -22.51 5.60
CA ARG A 71 24.21 -23.21 5.66
C ARG A 71 24.16 -24.23 4.53
N ASP A 72 24.66 -23.84 3.37
CA ASP A 72 25.18 -24.81 2.42
C ASP A 72 26.35 -25.50 3.12
N GLU A 73 26.09 -26.66 3.73
CA GLU A 73 27.13 -27.61 4.09
C GLU A 73 27.63 -28.27 2.80
N GLY A 74 28.93 -28.16 2.57
CA GLY A 74 29.63 -28.70 1.40
C GLY A 74 29.91 -30.19 1.45
#